data_AF-A0A960VKJ3-F1
#
_entry.id   AF-A0A960VKJ3-F1
#
_cell.length_a   1.000
_cell.length_b   1.000
_cell.length_c   1.000
_cell.angle_alpha   90.00
_cell.angle_beta   90.00
_cell.angle_gamma   90.00
#
_symmetry.space_group_name_H-M   'P 1'
#
loop_
_entity.id
_entity.type
_entity.pdbx_description
1 polymer ?
#
loop_
_entity_poly.entity_id
_entity_poly.type
_entity_poly.pdbx_seq_one_letter_code
_entity_poly.pdbx_strand_id
1 'polypeptide(L)'
;DLWDVRHPDEFAGREDRDNARRGHVPGARHLEWVALLDGPDDDGSARRLRPRAELAGIVAGLGFTPERPVITYCQSGIRAAFVHWVLEILQFQDVALYDASMGEWANRDDTPLDGPA
;
A
#
# COMPACT_ATOMS: atom_id res chain seq x y z
N ASP A 1 -1.89 11.22 4.74
CA ASP A 1 -0.90 10.51 3.90
C ASP A 1 -1.58 9.50 3.00
N LEU A 2 -1.18 9.43 1.73
CA LEU A 2 -1.60 8.39 0.79
C LEU A 2 -0.56 7.26 0.79
N TRP A 3 -1.00 6.03 0.99
CA TRP A 3 -0.11 4.86 1.08
C TRP A 3 -0.36 3.93 -0.09
N ASP A 4 0.61 3.87 -0.98
CA ASP A 4 0.65 2.87 -2.04
C ASP A 4 1.26 1.59 -1.48
N VAL A 5 0.43 0.53 -1.38
CA VAL A 5 0.86 -0.74 -0.80
C VAL A 5 1.16 -1.84 -1.81
N ARG A 6 1.30 -1.44 -3.09
CA ARG A 6 1.61 -2.33 -4.21
C ARG A 6 3.08 -2.73 -4.24
N HIS A 7 3.44 -3.63 -5.15
CA HIS A 7 4.83 -4.00 -5.40
C HIS A 7 5.66 -2.76 -5.85
N PRO A 8 6.97 -2.66 -5.53
CA PRO A 8 7.80 -1.52 -5.93
C PRO A 8 7.76 -1.20 -7.43
N ASP A 9 7.63 -2.20 -8.29
CA ASP A 9 7.55 -1.99 -9.74
C ASP A 9 6.17 -1.50 -10.19
N GLU A 10 5.09 -1.81 -9.47
CA GLU A 10 3.79 -1.17 -9.68
C GLU A 10 3.83 0.31 -9.28
N PHE A 11 4.45 0.63 -8.13
CA PHE A 11 4.63 2.02 -7.67
C PHE A 11 5.48 2.83 -8.66
N ALA A 12 6.59 2.25 -9.12
CA ALA A 12 7.48 2.87 -10.08
C ALA A 12 6.96 2.86 -11.54
N GLY A 13 5.76 2.32 -11.80
CA GLY A 13 5.17 2.25 -13.14
C GLY A 13 5.87 1.30 -14.12
N ARG A 14 6.72 0.38 -13.64
CA ARG A 14 7.44 -0.61 -14.45
C ARG A 14 6.65 -1.88 -14.70
N GLU A 15 5.76 -2.24 -13.78
CA GLU A 15 4.89 -3.42 -13.89
C GLU A 15 3.59 -3.09 -14.63
N ASP A 16 3.11 -4.01 -15.49
CA ASP A 16 1.79 -3.91 -16.11
C ASP A 16 0.74 -4.61 -15.27
N ARG A 17 -0.39 -3.95 -15.06
CA ARG A 17 -1.56 -4.48 -14.35
C ARG A 17 -2.85 -4.30 -15.16
N ASP A 18 -2.72 -4.17 -16.48
CA ASP A 18 -3.80 -3.93 -17.42
C ASP A 18 -4.57 -2.62 -17.14
N ASN A 19 -3.90 -1.64 -16.53
CA ASN A 19 -4.42 -0.28 -16.39
C ASN A 19 -4.08 0.55 -17.64
N ALA A 20 -4.94 1.49 -18.01
CA ALA A 20 -4.71 2.39 -19.14
C ALA A 20 -3.43 3.23 -19.01
N ARG A 21 -3.00 3.51 -17.77
CA ARG A 21 -1.82 4.33 -17.45
C ARG A 21 -1.06 3.71 -16.27
N ARG A 22 0.22 4.05 -16.12
CA ARG A 22 1.13 3.48 -15.10
C ARG A 22 1.73 4.57 -14.22
N GLY A 23 2.20 4.17 -13.03
CA GLY A 23 2.70 5.06 -11.99
C GLY A 23 1.92 4.90 -10.69
N HIS A 24 1.90 5.95 -9.88
CA HIS A 24 1.21 6.01 -8.59
C HIS A 24 0.52 7.38 -8.40
N VAL A 25 -0.33 7.48 -7.39
CA VAL A 25 -1.00 8.75 -7.06
C VAL A 25 0.04 9.77 -6.56
N PRO A 26 0.05 11.02 -7.07
CA PRO A 26 1.06 11.99 -6.68
C PRO A 26 1.13 12.23 -5.17
N GLY A 27 2.35 12.29 -4.65
CA GLY A 27 2.61 12.45 -3.21
C GLY A 27 2.33 11.19 -2.36
N ALA A 28 1.99 10.05 -2.97
CA ALA A 28 1.89 8.78 -2.26
C ALA A 28 3.25 8.32 -1.72
N ARG A 29 3.22 7.73 -0.53
CA ARG A 29 4.36 7.07 0.10
C ARG A 29 4.22 5.56 -0.06
N HIS A 30 5.32 4.88 -0.29
CA HIS A 30 5.32 3.44 -0.59
C HIS A 30 5.58 2.60 0.67
N LEU A 31 4.76 1.56 0.86
CA LEU A 31 4.96 0.48 1.83
C LEU A 31 4.37 -0.79 1.23
N GLU A 32 5.20 -1.65 0.65
CA GLU A 32 4.68 -2.91 0.12
C GLU A 32 4.07 -3.78 1.22
N TRP A 33 2.84 -4.26 1.00
CA TRP A 33 2.09 -5.04 1.98
C TRP A 33 2.83 -6.30 2.48
N VAL A 34 3.67 -6.93 1.66
CA VAL A 34 4.48 -8.10 2.04
C VAL A 34 5.46 -7.80 3.17
N ALA A 35 5.92 -6.55 3.30
CA ALA A 35 6.83 -6.17 4.37
C ALA A 35 6.23 -6.39 5.76
N LEU A 36 4.89 -6.44 5.87
CA LEU A 36 4.15 -6.66 7.12
C LEU A 36 3.92 -8.15 7.42
N LEU A 37 4.36 -9.03 6.52
CA LEU A 37 4.30 -10.48 6.68
C LEU A 37 5.67 -11.05 6.99
N ASP A 38 5.65 -12.14 7.76
CA ASP A 38 6.78 -13.01 8.04
C ASP A 38 6.65 -14.32 7.25
N GLY A 39 7.80 -14.93 6.95
CA GLY A 39 7.95 -16.10 6.11
C GLY A 39 8.38 -15.78 4.67
N PRO A 40 9.00 -16.75 3.97
CA PRO A 40 9.48 -16.56 2.60
C PRO A 40 8.33 -16.46 1.58
N ASP A 41 8.60 -15.87 0.43
CA ASP A 41 7.63 -15.73 -0.67
C ASP A 41 7.25 -17.07 -1.33
N ASP A 42 8.14 -18.07 -1.30
CA ASP A 42 8.10 -19.19 -2.27
C ASP A 42 8.31 -20.61 -1.70
N ASP A 43 8.27 -20.84 -0.38
CA ASP A 43 8.47 -22.20 0.18
C ASP A 43 7.17 -23.01 0.38
N GLY A 44 6.02 -22.44 0.02
CA GLY A 44 4.70 -23.07 0.20
C GLY A 44 4.20 -23.06 1.64
N SER A 45 4.92 -22.43 2.58
CA SER A 45 4.43 -22.22 3.95
C SER A 45 3.45 -21.05 4.02
N ALA A 46 2.53 -21.13 4.98
CA ALA A 46 1.60 -20.05 5.23
C ALA A 46 2.34 -18.84 5.82
N ARG A 47 2.26 -17.71 5.12
CA ARG A 47 2.72 -16.40 5.62
C ARG A 47 1.99 -16.03 6.89
N ARG A 48 2.71 -15.41 7.82
CA ARG A 48 2.18 -14.96 9.12
C ARG A 48 2.25 -13.45 9.21
N LEU A 49 1.36 -12.85 9.99
CA LEU A 49 1.52 -11.45 10.35
C LEU A 49 2.76 -11.30 11.24
N ARG A 50 3.60 -10.29 10.97
CA ARG A 50 4.73 -9.96 11.84
C ARG A 50 4.26 -9.60 13.26
N PRO A 51 5.10 -9.80 14.29
CA PRO A 51 4.80 -9.31 15.63
C PRO A 51 4.53 -7.80 15.66
N ARG A 52 3.61 -7.36 16.53
CA ARG A 52 3.22 -5.95 16.67
C ARG A 52 4.40 -4.97 16.78
N ALA A 53 5.45 -5.35 17.50
CA ALA A 53 6.64 -4.52 17.68
C ALA A 53 7.41 -4.29 16.36
N GLU A 54 7.52 -5.32 15.51
CA GLU A 54 8.15 -5.21 14.19
C GLU A 54 7.30 -4.35 13.25
N LEU A 55 5.98 -4.58 13.25
CA LEU A 55 5.03 -3.77 12.48
C LEU A 55 5.14 -2.29 12.84
N ALA A 56 5.18 -1.97 14.14
CA ALA A 56 5.37 -0.60 14.62
C ALA A 56 6.72 -0.02 14.17
N GLY A 57 7.80 -0.81 14.20
CA GLY A 57 9.12 -0.39 13.75
C GLY A 57 9.18 -0.10 12.25
N ILE A 58 8.56 -0.94 11.41
CA ILE A 58 8.47 -0.76 9.96
C ILE A 58 7.74 0.54 9.63
N VAL A 59 6.55 0.72 10.22
CA VAL A 59 5.70 1.90 9.97
C VAL A 59 6.37 3.18 10.48
N ALA A 60 6.91 3.17 11.69
CA ALA A 60 7.62 4.32 12.24
C ALA A 60 8.90 4.66 11.46
N GLY A 61 9.65 3.65 10.99
CA GLY A 61 10.87 3.81 10.21
C GLY A 61 10.64 4.50 8.87
N LEU A 62 9.44 4.36 8.30
CA LEU A 62 9.06 5.12 7.11
C LEU A 62 8.71 6.57 7.45
N GLY A 63 8.47 6.93 8.71
CA GLY A 63 8.06 8.26 9.17
C GLY A 63 6.55 8.43 9.31
N PHE A 64 5.81 7.33 9.49
CA PHE A 64 4.37 7.35 9.71
C PHE A 64 4.05 7.33 11.21
N THR A 65 3.09 8.14 11.63
CA THR A 65 2.69 8.23 13.03
C THR A 65 1.16 8.13 13.16
N PRO A 66 0.64 7.61 14.29
CA PRO A 66 -0.80 7.37 14.48
C PRO A 66 -1.69 8.63 14.46
N GLU A 67 -1.09 9.82 14.59
CA GLU A 67 -1.80 11.10 14.71
C GLU A 67 -2.18 11.71 13.35
N ARG A 68 -1.69 11.16 12.24
CA ARG A 68 -1.99 11.66 10.89
C ARG A 68 -3.03 10.77 10.20
N PRO A 69 -4.00 11.35 9.49
CA PRO A 69 -4.92 10.58 8.66
C PRO A 69 -4.17 9.80 7.57
N VAL A 70 -4.53 8.54 7.37
CA VAL A 70 -3.95 7.65 6.37
C VAL A 70 -5.03 7.14 5.42
N ILE A 71 -4.74 7.15 4.12
CA ILE A 71 -5.56 6.45 3.12
C ILE A 71 -4.69 5.38 2.48
N THR A 72 -5.07 4.12 2.57
CA THR A 72 -4.40 3.02 1.89
C THR A 72 -5.05 2.73 0.53
N TYR A 73 -4.24 2.39 -0.46
CA TYR A 73 -4.73 1.91 -1.76
C TYR A 73 -3.75 0.92 -2.39
N CYS A 74 -4.26 0.08 -3.29
CA CYS A 74 -3.44 -0.86 -4.05
C CYS A 74 -3.89 -0.94 -5.52
N GLN A 75 -4.12 -2.13 -6.06
CA GLN A 75 -4.73 -2.30 -7.39
C GLN A 75 -6.27 -2.34 -7.30
N SER A 76 -6.82 -3.16 -6.40
CA SER A 76 -8.26 -3.42 -6.29
C SER A 76 -8.74 -3.55 -4.83
N GLY A 77 -8.12 -2.80 -3.93
CA GLY A 77 -8.49 -2.73 -2.51
C GLY A 77 -8.00 -3.88 -1.62
N ILE A 78 -7.78 -5.09 -2.13
CA ILE A 78 -7.48 -6.27 -1.28
C ILE A 78 -6.23 -6.09 -0.40
N ARG A 79 -5.09 -5.76 -1.00
CA ARG A 79 -3.83 -5.53 -0.26
C ARG A 79 -3.92 -4.32 0.67
N ALA A 80 -4.66 -3.29 0.25
CA ALA A 80 -4.85 -2.07 1.01
C ALA A 80 -5.74 -2.28 2.23
N ALA A 81 -6.76 -3.14 2.13
CA ALA A 81 -7.60 -3.56 3.25
C ALA A 81 -6.78 -4.33 4.29
N PHE A 82 -5.84 -5.18 3.86
CA PHE A 82 -4.91 -5.84 4.78
C PHE A 82 -4.03 -4.82 5.52
N VAL A 83 -3.42 -3.86 4.81
CA VAL A 83 -2.60 -2.82 5.47
C VAL A 83 -3.44 -1.94 6.38
N HIS A 84 -4.67 -1.59 5.98
CA HIS A 84 -5.62 -0.87 6.84
C HIS A 84 -5.84 -1.62 8.15
N TRP A 85 -6.17 -2.91 8.11
CA TRP A 85 -6.33 -3.73 9.31
C TRP A 85 -5.07 -3.79 10.18
N VAL A 86 -3.88 -3.84 9.58
CA VAL A 86 -2.60 -3.74 10.33
C VAL A 86 -2.49 -2.40 11.05
N LEU A 87 -2.89 -1.30 10.42
CA LEU A 87 -2.86 0.02 11.06
C LEU A 87 -3.86 0.13 12.22
N GLU A 88 -5.02 -0.52 12.13
CA GLU A 88 -5.95 -0.64 13.26
C GLU A 88 -5.31 -1.39 14.45
N ILE A 89 -4.60 -2.49 14.20
CA ILE A 89 -3.84 -3.23 15.24
C ILE A 89 -2.77 -2.33 15.89
N LEU A 90 -2.16 -1.46 15.10
CA LEU A 90 -1.18 -0.47 15.56
C LEU A 90 -1.81 0.77 16.20
N GLN A 91 -3.15 0.81 16.31
CA GLN A 91 -3.91 1.88 16.93
C GLN A 91 -3.80 3.23 16.20
N PHE A 92 -3.64 3.21 14.87
CA PHE A 92 -3.90 4.40 14.06
C PHE A 92 -5.38 4.76 14.17
N GLN A 93 -5.67 6.05 14.41
CA GLN A 93 -7.03 6.48 14.76
C GLN A 93 -7.85 6.92 13.54
N ASP A 94 -7.18 7.36 12.48
CA ASP A 94 -7.82 7.89 11.26
C ASP A 94 -7.22 7.20 10.04
N VAL A 95 -7.83 6.06 9.68
CA VAL A 95 -7.42 5.25 8.53
C VAL A 95 -8.64 5.02 7.65
N ALA A 96 -8.48 5.28 6.36
CA ALA A 96 -9.47 4.99 5.34
C ALA A 96 -8.86 4.09 4.26
N LEU A 97 -9.74 3.33 3.61
CA LEU A 97 -9.41 2.50 2.46
C LEU A 97 -9.99 3.15 1.21
N TYR A 98 -9.15 3.42 0.22
CA TYR A 98 -9.61 3.68 -1.14
C TYR A 98 -9.70 2.35 -1.90
N ASP A 99 -10.88 1.75 -1.88
CA ASP A 99 -11.15 0.39 -2.36
C ASP A 99 -10.99 0.25 -3.87
N ALA A 100 -11.48 1.22 -4.65
CA ALA A 100 -11.38 1.25 -6.10
C ALA A 100 -9.93 1.39 -6.58
N SER A 101 -9.07 2.02 -5.76
CA SER A 101 -7.61 1.91 -5.87
C SER A 101 -7.09 2.34 -7.26
N MET A 102 -5.93 1.81 -7.69
CA MET A 102 -5.39 2.10 -9.03
C MET A 102 -6.22 1.55 -10.17
N GLY A 103 -7.04 0.52 -9.92
CA GLY A 103 -8.01 0.02 -10.89
C GLY A 103 -9.04 1.08 -11.32
N GLU A 104 -9.40 2.02 -10.44
CA GLU A 104 -10.13 3.22 -10.84
C GLU A 104 -9.18 4.34 -11.24
N TRP A 105 -8.25 4.72 -10.36
CA TRP A 105 -7.47 5.95 -10.52
C TRP A 105 -6.69 6.00 -11.83
N ALA A 106 -5.99 4.93 -12.21
CA ALA A 106 -5.17 4.92 -13.42
C ALA A 106 -5.98 4.77 -14.71
N ASN A 107 -7.24 4.36 -14.63
CA ASN A 107 -8.12 4.15 -15.79
C ASN A 107 -9.00 5.35 -16.13
N ARG A 108 -9.07 6.35 -15.26
CA ARG A 108 -9.65 7.66 -15.57
C ARG A 108 -8.69 8.50 -16.40
N ASP A 109 -9.15 9.45 -17.17
CA ASP A 109 -8.31 10.39 -17.95
C ASP A 109 -8.03 11.71 -17.21
N ASP A 110 -8.76 11.97 -16.13
CA ASP A 110 -8.76 13.23 -15.38
C ASP A 110 -7.97 13.21 -14.06
N THR A 111 -7.26 12.13 -13.78
CA THR A 111 -6.46 11.97 -12.54
C THR A 111 -4.96 12.07 -12.84
N PRO A 112 -4.16 12.72 -11.98
CA PRO A 112 -2.71 12.81 -12.17
C PRO A 112 -1.99 11.53 -11.71
N LEU A 113 -0.81 11.27 -12.28
CA LEU A 113 0.09 10.16 -11.90
C LEU A 113 1.53 10.66 -11.80
N ASP A 114 2.25 10.17 -10.80
CA ASP A 114 3.72 10.25 -10.71
C ASP A 114 4.32 8.90 -11.15
N GLY A 115 5.44 8.93 -11.89
CA GLY A 115 6.07 7.74 -12.49
C GLY A 115 6.38 7.92 -13.98
N PRO A 116 7.02 6.95 -14.65
CA PRO A 116 7.27 7.03 -16.09
C PRO A 116 5.93 7.07 -16.85
N ALA A 117 5.81 8.10 -17.69
CA ALA A 117 4.69 8.27 -18.63
C ALA A 117 4.65 7.14 -19.67
#